data_AF-A0A1V4BMR4-F1
#
_entry.id   AF-A0A1V4BMR4-F1
#
_cell.length_a   1.000
_cell.length_b   1.000
_cell.length_c   1.000
_cell.angle_alpha   90.00
_cell.angle_beta   90.00
_cell.angle_gamma   90.00
#
_symmetry.space_group_name_H-M   'P 1'
#
loop_
_entity.id
_entity.type
_entity.pdbx_description
1 polymer ?
#
loop_
_entity_poly.entity_id
_entity_poly.type
_entity_poly.pdbx_seq_one_letter_code
_entity_poly.pdbx_strand_id
1 'polypeptide(L)' 'MSESVYIETSVIGYLTARSTKNLVIAGNIETTRDWWQNRRNDFVLYISQVVLDEVRSLIL' A
#
# COMPACT_ATOMS: atom_id res chain seq x y z
N MET A 1 -6.80 22.20 7.15
CA MET A 1 -6.06 21.61 6.02
C MET A 1 -6.00 20.11 6.26
N SER A 2 -6.34 19.27 5.28
CA SER A 2 -6.16 17.82 5.41
C SER A 2 -4.74 17.47 5.00
N GLU A 3 -4.05 16.66 5.81
CA GLU A 3 -2.71 16.17 5.50
C GLU A 3 -2.77 15.24 4.29
N SER A 4 -1.74 15.31 3.43
CA SER A 4 -1.69 14.51 2.21
C SER A 4 -0.63 13.44 2.34
N VAL A 5 -0.95 12.22 1.90
CA VAL A 5 -0.04 11.05 1.96
C VAL A 5 0.20 10.52 0.55
N TYR A 6 1.46 10.42 0.17
CA TYR A 6 1.89 9.75 -1.06
C TYR A 6 1.91 8.25 -0.84
N ILE A 7 1.30 7.49 -1.75
CA ILE A 7 1.26 6.03 -1.69
C ILE A 7 2.26 5.45 -2.68
N GLU A 8 3.25 4.73 -2.16
CA GLU A 8 4.24 4.00 -2.95
C GLU A 8 3.71 2.64 -3.43
N THR A 9 4.31 2.10 -4.49
CA THR A 9 3.95 0.79 -5.07
C THR A 9 4.01 -0.35 -4.04
N SER A 10 4.94 -0.30 -3.10
CA SER A 10 5.08 -1.31 -2.05
C SER A 10 3.82 -1.43 -1.17
N VAL A 11 3.13 -0.32 -0.90
CA VAL A 11 1.87 -0.31 -0.14
C VAL A 11 0.81 -1.09 -0.91
N ILE A 12 0.68 -0.85 -2.22
CA ILE A 12 -0.27 -1.57 -3.09
C ILE A 12 0.10 -3.06 -3.18
N GLY A 13 1.40 -3.37 -3.26
CA GLY A 13 1.91 -4.73 -3.21
C GLY A 13 1.51 -5.46 -1.94
N TYR A 14 1.68 -4.83 -0.77
CA TYR A 14 1.28 -5.42 0.51
C TYR A 14 -0.24 -5.54 0.68
N LEU A 15 -1.03 -4.62 0.14
CA LEU A 15 -2.50 -4.72 0.15
C LEU A 15 -3.00 -5.93 -0.64
N THR A 16 -2.33 -6.26 -1.74
CA THR A 16 -2.71 -7.37 -2.64
C THR A 16 -1.96 -8.68 -2.35
N ALA A 17 -0.92 -8.64 -1.50
CA ALA A 17 -0.12 -9.79 -1.14
C ALA A 17 -0.92 -10.89 -0.41
N ARG A 18 -0.58 -12.15 -0.70
CA ARG A 18 -1.09 -13.31 0.05
C ARG A 18 -0.38 -13.43 1.40
N SER A 19 -0.99 -14.13 2.34
CA SER A 19 -0.33 -14.49 3.59
C SER A 19 0.97 -15.27 3.31
N THR A 20 1.96 -15.07 4.17
CA THR A 20 3.30 -15.63 4.01
C THR A 20 3.85 -16.09 5.35
N LYS A 21 4.74 -17.09 5.33
CA LYS A 21 5.46 -17.58 6.52
C LYS A 21 6.68 -16.72 6.87
N ASN A 22 7.10 -15.83 5.97
CA ASN A 22 8.16 -14.87 6.27
C ASN A 22 7.61 -13.81 7.23
N LEU A 23 8.04 -13.85 8.49
CA LEU A 23 7.52 -12.98 9.55
C LEU A 23 7.71 -11.49 9.27
N VAL A 24 8.81 -11.10 8.63
CA VAL A 24 9.08 -9.69 8.29
C VAL A 24 8.08 -9.20 7.25
N ILE A 25 7.87 -9.99 6.20
CA ILE A 25 6.91 -9.65 5.13
C ILE A 25 5.48 -9.69 5.69
N ALA A 26 5.15 -10.68 6.53
CA ALA A 26 3.86 -10.76 7.19
C ALA A 26 3.57 -9.53 8.05
N GLY A 27 4.55 -9.04 8.83
CA GLY A 27 4.42 -7.81 9.60
C GLY A 27 4.11 -6.60 8.71
N ASN A 28 4.85 -6.43 7.62
CA ASN A 28 4.62 -5.33 6.68
C ASN A 28 3.23 -5.39 6.02
N ILE A 29 2.76 -6.60 5.66
CA ILE A 29 1.41 -6.81 5.12
C ILE A 29 0.37 -6.38 6.13
N GLU A 30 0.46 -6.87 7.37
CA GLU A 30 -0.56 -6.59 8.38
C GLU A 30 -0.55 -5.12 8.82
N THR A 31 0.63 -4.50 9.00
CA THR A 31 0.72 -3.05 9.27
C THR A 31 0.13 -2.22 8.13
N THR A 32 0.41 -2.59 6.87
CA THR A 32 -0.14 -1.89 5.70
C THR A 32 -1.66 -2.01 5.64
N ARG A 33 -2.21 -3.20 5.90
CA ARG A 33 -3.66 -3.44 5.93
C ARG A 33 -4.34 -2.68 7.06
N ASP A 34 -3.78 -2.72 8.26
CA ASP A 34 -4.30 -2.02 9.43
C ASP A 34 -4.37 -0.51 9.17
N TRP A 35 -3.27 0.09 8.69
CA TRP A 35 -3.26 1.51 8.34
C TRP A 35 -4.28 1.84 7.24
N TRP A 36 -4.36 1.01 6.20
CA TRP A 36 -5.30 1.22 5.11
C TRP A 36 -6.76 1.16 5.57
N GLN A 37 -7.09 0.23 6.46
CA GLN A 37 -8.46 0.08 6.99
C GLN A 37 -8.82 1.21 7.95
N ASN A 38 -7.89 1.57 8.84
CA ASN A 38 -8.22 2.39 10.00
C ASN A 38 -7.85 3.87 9.86
N ARG A 39 -6.91 4.22 8.96
CA ARG A 39 -6.32 5.58 8.91
C ARG A 39 -6.41 6.26 7.55
N ARG A 40 -6.53 5.52 6.45
CA ARG A 40 -6.44 6.10 5.10
C ARG A 40 -7.43 7.24 4.84
N ASN A 41 -8.61 7.19 5.48
CA ASN A 41 -9.67 8.19 5.30
C ASN A 41 -9.38 9.51 6.03
N ASP A 42 -8.38 9.54 6.91
CA ASP A 42 -7.94 10.76 7.59
C ASP A 42 -7.10 11.67 6.66
N PHE A 43 -6.68 11.16 5.50
CA PHE A 43 -5.72 11.79 4.61
C PHE A 43 -6.24 11.93 3.17
N VAL A 44 -5.71 12.92 2.45
CA VAL A 44 -5.81 12.96 0.99
C VAL A 44 -4.71 12.08 0.41
N LEU A 45 -5.11 10.99 -0.25
CA LEU A 45 -4.17 10.02 -0.83
C LEU A 45 -3.86 10.37 -2.28
N TYR A 46 -2.60 10.24 -2.67
CA TYR A 46 -2.17 10.44 -4.05
C TYR A 46 -1.05 9.47 -4.44
N ILE A 47 -0.95 9.18 -5.74
CA ILE A 47 0.07 8.34 -6.36
C ILE A 47 0.65 9.06 -7.58
N SER A 48 1.85 8.65 -8.00
CA SER A 48 2.47 9.15 -9.23
C SER A 48 2.12 8.27 -10.44
N GLN A 49 2.43 8.76 -11.64
CA GLN A 49 2.34 7.96 -12.86
C GLN A 49 3.29 6.74 -12.80
N VAL A 50 4.45 6.87 -12.16
CA VAL A 50 5.41 5.76 -12.00
C VAL A 50 4.79 4.61 -11.20
N VAL A 51 4.08 4.92 -10.11
CA VAL A 51 3.36 3.91 -9.31
C VAL A 51 2.29 3.20 -10.15
N LEU A 52 1.55 3.95 -10.99
CA LEU A 52 0.58 3.36 -11.92
C LEU A 52 1.24 2.41 -12.93
N ASP A 53 2.39 2.79 -13.47
CA ASP A 53 3.11 1.99 -14.46
C ASP A 53 3.67 0.70 -13.83
N GLU A 54 4.21 0.77 -12.62
CA GLU A 54 4.70 -0.39 -11.88
C GLU A 54 3.57 -1.37 -11.51
N VAL A 55 2.43 -0.88 -11.02
CA VAL A 55 1.29 -1.74 -10.65
C VAL A 55 0.71 -2.46 -11.87
N ARG A 56 0.67 -1.82 -13.04
CA ARG A 56 0.25 -2.49 -14.28
C ARG A 56 1.18 -3.64 -14.64
N SER A 57 2.48 -3.49 -14.42
CA SER A 57 3.46 -4.55 -14.66
C SER A 57 3.39 -5.70 -13.64
N LEU A 58 2.79 -5.49 -12.47
CA LEU A 58 2.67 -6.51 -11.41
C LEU A 58 1.42 -7.40 -11.55
N ILE A 59 0.41 -6.94 -12.30
CA ILE A 59 -0.90 -7.62 -12.43
C ILE A 59 -1.04 -8.34 -13.79
N LEU A 60 -0.13 -8.08 -14.74
CA LEU A 60 0.05 -8.83 -15.99
C LEU A 60 1.15 -9.89 -15.83
#